data_AF-A0A7S2UJS8-F1
#
_entry.id   AF-A0A7S2UJS8-F1
#
_cell.length_a   1.000
_cell.length_b   1.000
_cell.length_c   1.000
_cell.angle_alpha   90.00
_cell.angle_beta   90.00
_cell.angle_gamma   90.00
#
_symmetry.space_group_name_H-M   'P 1'
#
loop_
_entity.id
_entity.type
_entity.pdbx_description
1 polymer ?
#
loop_
_entity_poly.entity_id
_entity_poly.type
_entity_poly.pdbx_seq_one_letter_code
_entity_poly.pdbx_strand_id
1 'polypeptide(L)'
;MNKVENKRQTEMVEVRIQLRNEISSSSSKESALEKALKESQEQVVLAETSRDELSERVAQLEADSLSISRSLAEREAEGSSFQKHLKQNDSTSSQHQAKDLECDKLRAQLDTEKAKAAELSSKVDTQNSQIEKLQAQVGESGKNENKHLAAVAPLTLDNESLLSSKSKKTSEIVAHENEVKDSNDKARKDEAEIMSKDAKFVKSSSRNDERDSKDQSELEKMKISNAELKRELRAKKTAMDKHTAESLRMSKVNNARDSRHQQDLDDIQRINEQLKLSLEATAVRAALANKDRDSYRLRSSNHTVPLFEKLKTEEELKDALRSQHMTIRNCRADMDTMTKKHNDEIRRLNLKLNERDSLIHKLKDEIALLRSMEAGHNMQPFSQEISLNTEIASMRIQLDNQKYEMRKLKEERSNILREHRALAPINEEVEQMRKEKVTMTKKLEALRADARNGCGHQDEISELKKDVRAKHRELVKLRAMERSGFSPRNGGSNSSLGAYTQGKPWFPSARSVTSPNTDFNPNKVFEHLYKTETVSSRYKKTVRPKKEHSDPTGMNISLSLKSPSTDSMNL
;
A
#
# COMPACT_ATOMS: atom_id res chain seq x y z
N MET A 1 -55.11 115.62 30.61
CA MET A 1 -53.77 115.02 30.44
C MET A 1 -53.66 113.61 31.07
N ASN A 2 -54.21 113.34 32.26
CA ASN A 2 -54.06 112.01 32.94
C ASN A 2 -54.58 110.76 32.22
N LYS A 3 -55.54 110.86 31.28
CA LYS A 3 -56.05 109.68 30.54
C LYS A 3 -55.10 109.19 29.43
N VAL A 4 -54.27 110.07 28.87
CA VAL A 4 -53.33 109.71 27.80
C VAL A 4 -52.06 109.08 28.38
N GLU A 5 -51.61 109.58 29.54
CA GLU A 5 -50.48 109.01 30.30
C GLU A 5 -50.76 107.57 30.75
N ASN A 6 -51.95 107.32 31.33
CA ASN A 6 -52.33 105.98 31.76
C ASN A 6 -52.44 105.00 30.58
N LYS A 7 -52.98 105.43 29.43
CA LYS A 7 -53.07 104.56 28.26
C LYS A 7 -51.68 104.17 27.72
N ARG A 8 -50.73 105.12 27.69
CA ARG A 8 -49.33 104.84 27.33
C ARG A 8 -48.64 103.91 28.31
N GLN A 9 -48.90 104.04 29.61
CA GLN A 9 -48.32 103.14 30.61
C GLN A 9 -48.86 101.72 30.49
N THR A 10 -50.16 101.54 30.22
CA THR A 10 -50.75 100.21 30.02
C THR A 10 -50.23 99.55 28.74
N GLU A 11 -50.16 100.28 27.63
CA GLU A 11 -49.61 99.77 26.35
C GLU A 11 -48.12 99.39 26.51
N MET A 12 -47.33 100.16 27.26
CA MET A 12 -45.94 99.84 27.52
C MET A 12 -45.75 98.60 28.40
N VAL A 13 -46.67 98.36 29.34
CA VAL A 13 -46.66 97.13 30.17
C VAL A 13 -47.06 95.92 29.34
N GLU A 14 -48.06 96.02 28.47
CA GLU A 14 -48.43 94.95 27.54
C GLU A 14 -47.29 94.59 26.58
N VAL A 15 -46.61 95.60 26.01
CA VAL A 15 -45.44 95.39 25.15
C VAL A 15 -44.30 94.71 25.92
N ARG A 16 -44.06 95.10 27.18
CA ARG A 16 -43.04 94.45 28.03
C ARG A 16 -43.39 93.01 28.38
N ILE A 17 -44.66 92.69 28.58
CA ILE A 17 -45.13 91.33 28.86
C ILE A 17 -45.00 90.46 27.60
N GLN A 18 -45.37 90.99 26.42
CA GLN A 18 -45.20 90.30 25.14
C GLN A 18 -43.72 90.01 24.85
N LEU A 19 -42.84 91.01 24.98
CA LEU A 19 -41.39 90.84 24.83
C LEU A 19 -40.81 89.80 25.80
N ARG A 20 -41.25 89.81 27.07
CA ARG A 20 -40.79 88.83 28.06
C ARG A 20 -41.22 87.40 27.74
N ASN A 21 -42.43 87.23 27.20
CA ASN A 21 -42.95 85.93 26.78
C ASN A 21 -42.25 85.41 25.52
N GLU A 22 -41.93 86.29 24.57
CA GLU A 22 -41.16 85.94 23.37
C GLU A 22 -39.72 85.53 23.71
N ILE A 23 -39.06 86.26 24.62
CA ILE A 23 -37.71 85.92 25.13
C ILE A 23 -37.73 84.59 25.91
N SER A 24 -38.76 84.33 26.70
CA SER A 24 -38.88 83.07 27.44
C SER A 24 -39.13 81.88 26.51
N SER A 25 -39.91 82.09 25.44
CA SER A 25 -40.19 81.06 24.43
C SER A 25 -39.00 80.76 23.50
N SER A 26 -38.09 81.72 23.33
CA SER A 26 -36.87 81.54 22.52
C SER A 26 -35.80 80.79 23.31
N SER A 27 -35.61 81.05 24.61
CA SER A 27 -34.65 80.28 25.42
C SER A 27 -35.02 78.79 25.58
N SER A 28 -36.33 78.46 25.62
CA SER A 28 -36.75 77.05 25.70
C SER A 28 -36.56 76.31 24.36
N LYS A 29 -36.73 77.02 23.23
CA LYS A 29 -36.42 76.49 21.90
C LYS A 29 -34.92 76.29 21.68
N GLU A 30 -34.11 77.22 22.18
CA GLU A 30 -32.65 77.13 22.13
C GLU A 30 -32.13 75.96 22.97
N SER A 31 -32.65 75.78 24.18
CA SER A 31 -32.35 74.60 25.02
C SER A 31 -32.78 73.28 24.37
N ALA A 32 -33.94 73.24 23.70
CA ALA A 32 -34.40 72.05 22.99
C ALA A 32 -33.51 71.73 21.77
N LEU A 33 -33.06 72.74 21.03
CA LEU A 33 -32.13 72.58 19.91
C LEU A 33 -30.74 72.13 20.36
N GLU A 34 -30.23 72.67 21.46
CA GLU A 34 -28.94 72.26 22.02
C GLU A 34 -28.97 70.80 22.51
N LYS A 35 -30.09 70.38 23.12
CA LYS A 35 -30.30 68.98 23.50
C LYS A 35 -30.40 68.06 22.28
N ALA A 36 -31.16 68.44 21.25
CA ALA A 36 -31.27 67.68 20.01
C ALA A 36 -29.92 67.58 19.26
N LEU A 37 -29.11 68.64 19.29
CA LEU A 37 -27.77 68.65 18.72
C LEU A 37 -26.83 67.69 19.47
N LYS A 38 -26.87 67.67 20.80
CA LYS A 38 -26.10 66.70 21.61
C LYS A 38 -26.52 65.26 21.34
N GLU A 39 -27.83 64.97 21.32
CA GLU A 39 -28.35 63.65 21.00
C GLU A 39 -27.94 63.22 19.57
N SER A 40 -27.94 64.15 18.61
CA SER A 40 -27.46 63.88 17.26
C SER A 40 -25.95 63.63 17.21
N GLN A 41 -25.14 64.36 17.97
CA GLN A 41 -23.69 64.14 18.06
C GLN A 41 -23.37 62.78 18.71
N GLU A 42 -24.09 62.39 19.77
CA GLU A 42 -23.95 61.08 20.40
C GLU A 42 -24.34 59.94 19.45
N GLN A 43 -25.39 60.11 18.65
CA GLN A 43 -25.76 59.13 17.62
C GLN A 43 -24.70 58.99 16.52
N VAL A 44 -24.04 60.08 16.13
CA VAL A 44 -22.94 60.04 15.15
C VAL A 44 -21.73 59.27 15.72
N VAL A 45 -21.34 59.53 16.98
CA VAL A 45 -20.24 58.80 17.64
C VAL A 45 -20.56 57.30 17.77
N LEU A 46 -21.80 56.94 18.08
CA LEU A 46 -22.25 55.54 18.09
C LEU A 46 -22.22 54.88 16.71
N ALA A 47 -22.56 55.63 15.66
CA ALA A 47 -22.49 55.14 14.29
C ALA A 47 -21.04 54.96 13.80
N GLU A 48 -20.14 55.88 14.16
CA GLU A 48 -18.70 55.78 13.85
C GLU A 48 -18.04 54.60 14.55
N THR A 49 -18.31 54.40 15.84
CA THR A 49 -17.82 53.23 16.58
C THR A 49 -18.37 51.91 16.02
N SER A 50 -19.65 51.86 15.67
CA SER A 50 -20.25 50.69 15.01
C SER A 50 -19.62 50.41 13.64
N ARG A 51 -19.25 51.46 12.89
CA ARG A 51 -18.59 51.35 11.60
C ARG A 51 -17.16 50.80 11.74
N ASP A 52 -16.42 51.24 12.75
CA ASP A 52 -15.07 50.75 13.01
C ASP A 52 -15.09 49.27 13.44
N GLU A 53 -16.02 48.87 14.30
CA GLU A 53 -16.23 47.46 14.67
C GLU A 53 -16.59 46.58 13.47
N LEU A 54 -17.43 47.08 12.56
CA LEU A 54 -17.76 46.39 11.31
C LEU A 54 -16.55 46.28 10.38
N SER A 55 -15.75 47.35 10.28
CA SER A 55 -14.52 47.34 9.49
C SER A 55 -13.50 46.32 10.02
N GLU A 56 -13.36 46.21 11.33
CA GLU A 56 -12.48 45.23 11.98
C GLU A 56 -12.97 43.79 11.74
N ARG A 57 -14.29 43.55 11.83
CA ARG A 57 -14.88 42.25 11.51
C ARG A 57 -14.69 41.84 10.06
N VAL A 58 -14.81 42.78 9.12
CA VAL A 58 -14.57 42.51 7.70
C VAL A 58 -13.10 42.14 7.47
N ALA A 59 -12.17 42.88 8.07
CA ALA A 59 -10.73 42.56 7.98
C ALA A 59 -10.40 41.17 8.58
N GLN A 60 -11.04 40.81 9.69
CA GLN A 60 -10.88 39.48 10.30
C GLN A 60 -11.42 38.37 9.39
N LEU A 61 -12.60 38.55 8.79
CA LEU A 61 -13.18 37.57 7.87
C LEU A 61 -12.34 37.40 6.59
N GLU A 62 -11.75 38.48 6.07
CA GLU A 62 -10.82 38.42 4.94
C GLU A 62 -9.54 37.64 5.31
N ALA A 63 -8.99 37.86 6.50
CA ALA A 63 -7.83 37.13 7.00
C ALA A 63 -8.13 35.63 7.19
N ASP A 64 -9.30 35.29 7.75
CA ASP A 64 -9.74 33.91 7.94
C ASP A 64 -9.98 33.21 6.59
N SER A 65 -10.60 33.90 5.63
CA SER A 65 -10.81 33.39 4.26
C SER A 65 -9.49 33.08 3.55
N LEU A 66 -8.48 33.96 3.67
CA LEU A 66 -7.14 33.73 3.13
C LEU A 66 -6.43 32.54 3.81
N SER A 67 -6.62 32.37 5.11
CA SER A 67 -6.08 31.24 5.87
C SER A 67 -6.68 29.90 5.41
N ILE A 68 -8.02 29.85 5.27
CA ILE A 68 -8.73 28.68 4.76
C ILE A 68 -8.26 28.33 3.34
N SER A 69 -8.14 29.34 2.47
CA SER A 69 -7.68 29.15 1.09
C SER A 69 -6.26 28.58 1.01
N ARG A 70 -5.34 29.01 1.89
CA ARG A 70 -4.00 28.40 1.99
C ARG A 70 -4.06 26.94 2.46
N SER A 71 -4.87 26.64 3.47
CA SER A 71 -5.01 25.27 3.98
C SER A 71 -5.59 24.32 2.94
N LEU A 72 -6.54 24.77 2.12
CA LEU A 72 -7.07 23.99 1.00
C LEU A 72 -6.01 23.73 -0.07
N ALA A 73 -5.22 24.75 -0.45
CA ALA A 73 -4.12 24.59 -1.40
C ALA A 73 -3.04 23.61 -0.90
N GLU A 74 -2.72 23.63 0.39
CA GLU A 74 -1.81 22.66 1.01
C GLU A 74 -2.37 21.23 0.96
N ARG A 75 -3.65 21.03 1.26
CA ARG A 75 -4.31 19.72 1.15
C ARG A 75 -4.35 19.19 -0.29
N GLU A 76 -4.56 20.06 -1.27
CA GLU A 76 -4.51 19.66 -2.69
C GLU A 76 -3.09 19.24 -3.12
N ALA A 77 -2.06 19.94 -2.62
CA ALA A 77 -0.67 19.56 -2.84
C ALA A 77 -0.33 18.20 -2.19
N GLU A 78 -0.83 17.95 -0.97
CA GLU A 78 -0.70 16.66 -0.28
C GLU A 78 -1.41 15.53 -1.05
N GLY A 79 -2.63 15.77 -1.53
CA GLY A 79 -3.39 14.82 -2.35
C GLY A 79 -2.68 14.47 -3.67
N SER A 80 -2.06 15.44 -4.33
CA SER A 80 -1.21 15.22 -5.51
C SER A 80 0.03 14.37 -5.18
N SER A 81 0.64 14.58 -4.01
CA SER A 81 1.77 13.77 -3.54
C SER A 81 1.34 12.32 -3.29
N PHE A 82 0.19 12.10 -2.67
CA PHE A 82 -0.36 10.78 -2.41
C PHE A 82 -0.63 10.03 -3.72
N GLN A 83 -1.20 10.70 -4.72
CA GLN A 83 -1.45 10.11 -6.03
C GLN A 83 -0.15 9.75 -6.77
N LYS A 84 0.94 10.52 -6.59
CA LYS A 84 2.28 10.15 -7.09
C LYS A 84 2.83 8.92 -6.38
N HIS A 85 2.70 8.84 -5.06
CA HIS A 85 3.13 7.67 -4.31
C HIS A 85 2.37 6.40 -4.71
N LEU A 86 1.07 6.52 -4.98
CA LEU A 86 0.24 5.40 -5.43
C LEU A 86 0.71 4.86 -6.78
N LYS A 87 0.93 5.74 -7.77
CA LYS A 87 1.50 5.37 -9.07
C LYS A 87 2.89 4.75 -8.96
N GLN A 88 3.71 5.24 -8.04
CA GLN A 88 5.03 4.68 -7.78
C GLN A 88 4.92 3.28 -7.17
N ASN A 89 3.96 3.05 -6.28
CA ASN A 89 3.70 1.75 -5.68
C ASN A 89 3.22 0.72 -6.71
N ASP A 90 2.30 1.11 -7.60
CA ASP A 90 1.83 0.28 -8.72
C ASP A 90 2.98 -0.10 -9.68
N SER A 91 3.87 0.86 -9.95
CA SER A 91 5.09 0.64 -10.73
C SER A 91 6.02 -0.36 -10.06
N THR A 92 6.27 -0.24 -8.75
CA THR A 92 7.13 -1.17 -8.02
C THR A 92 6.51 -2.56 -7.92
N SER A 93 5.19 -2.65 -7.71
CA SER A 93 4.44 -3.91 -7.71
C SER A 93 4.57 -4.64 -9.06
N SER A 94 4.43 -3.91 -10.16
CA SER A 94 4.63 -4.44 -11.51
C SER A 94 6.06 -4.94 -11.74
N GLN A 95 7.06 -4.24 -11.22
CA GLN A 95 8.46 -4.69 -11.28
C GLN A 95 8.70 -5.96 -10.46
N HIS A 96 8.07 -6.08 -9.28
CA HIS A 96 8.17 -7.30 -8.47
C HIS A 96 7.56 -8.50 -9.21
N GLN A 97 6.38 -8.35 -9.81
CA GLN A 97 5.76 -9.41 -10.61
C GLN A 97 6.64 -9.84 -11.80
N ALA A 98 7.29 -8.90 -12.49
CA ALA A 98 8.20 -9.21 -13.57
C ALA A 98 9.40 -10.05 -13.09
N LYS A 99 9.96 -9.71 -11.92
CA LYS A 99 11.05 -10.47 -11.30
C LYS A 99 10.61 -11.84 -10.81
N ASP A 100 9.41 -11.99 -10.28
CA ASP A 100 8.89 -13.29 -9.87
C ASP A 100 8.76 -14.23 -11.08
N LEU A 101 8.28 -13.72 -12.22
CA LEU A 101 8.25 -14.48 -13.48
C LEU A 101 9.65 -14.84 -13.99
N GLU A 102 10.65 -13.99 -13.76
CA GLU A 102 12.04 -14.27 -14.10
C GLU A 102 12.63 -15.37 -13.20
N CYS A 103 12.37 -15.30 -11.89
CA CYS A 103 12.72 -16.35 -10.94
C CYS A 103 12.10 -17.69 -11.31
N ASP A 104 10.83 -17.72 -11.72
CA ASP A 104 10.15 -18.95 -12.17
C ASP A 104 10.79 -19.51 -13.44
N LYS A 105 11.18 -18.66 -14.39
CA LYS A 105 11.93 -19.10 -15.60
C LYS A 105 13.28 -19.68 -15.24
N LEU A 106 14.03 -19.04 -14.35
CA LEU A 106 15.34 -19.52 -13.90
C LEU A 106 15.22 -20.84 -13.13
N ARG A 107 14.19 -21.01 -12.29
CA ARG A 107 13.89 -22.29 -11.62
C ARG A 107 13.60 -23.39 -12.63
N ALA A 108 12.75 -23.12 -13.63
CA ALA A 108 12.45 -24.09 -14.67
C ALA A 108 13.70 -24.48 -15.47
N GLN A 109 14.58 -23.53 -15.80
CA GLN A 109 15.87 -23.83 -16.44
C GLN A 109 16.75 -24.71 -15.56
N LEU A 110 16.85 -24.39 -14.27
CA LEU A 110 17.64 -25.15 -13.32
C LEU A 110 17.13 -26.58 -13.15
N ASP A 111 15.81 -26.78 -13.15
CA ASP A 111 15.22 -28.12 -13.11
C ASP A 111 15.49 -28.90 -14.40
N THR A 112 15.49 -28.25 -15.58
CA THR A 112 15.89 -28.91 -16.83
C THR A 112 17.37 -29.28 -16.87
N GLU A 113 18.25 -28.43 -16.33
CA GLU A 113 19.69 -28.71 -16.21
C GLU A 113 19.93 -29.87 -15.24
N LYS A 114 19.23 -29.93 -14.10
CA LYS A 114 19.26 -31.07 -13.18
C LYS A 114 18.82 -32.37 -13.84
N ALA A 115 17.75 -32.33 -14.65
CA ALA A 115 17.28 -33.51 -15.39
C ALA A 115 18.33 -34.00 -16.41
N LYS A 116 19.00 -33.09 -17.13
CA LYS A 116 20.11 -33.43 -18.03
C LYS A 116 21.29 -34.03 -17.27
N ALA A 117 21.65 -33.45 -16.12
CA ALA A 117 22.73 -33.98 -15.28
C ALA A 117 22.42 -35.40 -14.79
N ALA A 118 21.17 -35.67 -14.39
CA ALA A 118 20.73 -37.02 -14.02
C ALA A 118 20.81 -38.02 -15.19
N GLU A 119 20.44 -37.60 -16.41
CA GLU A 119 20.56 -38.44 -17.61
C GLU A 119 22.03 -38.76 -17.93
N LEU A 120 22.91 -37.76 -17.83
CA LEU A 120 24.35 -37.96 -18.01
C LEU A 120 24.94 -38.89 -16.95
N SER A 121 24.55 -38.74 -15.69
CA SER A 121 24.95 -39.65 -14.60
C SER A 121 24.54 -41.08 -14.93
N SER A 122 23.29 -41.30 -15.36
CA SER A 122 22.81 -42.63 -15.75
C SER A 122 23.60 -43.23 -16.91
N LYS A 123 24.00 -42.43 -17.90
CA LYS A 123 24.87 -42.86 -19.02
C LYS A 123 26.26 -43.26 -18.54
N VAL A 124 26.84 -42.51 -17.61
CA VAL A 124 28.13 -42.85 -17.00
C VAL A 124 28.04 -44.17 -16.24
N ASP A 125 26.98 -44.38 -15.44
CA ASP A 125 26.77 -45.62 -14.71
C ASP A 125 26.59 -46.84 -15.63
N THR A 126 25.90 -46.66 -16.76
CA THR A 126 25.76 -47.72 -17.77
C THR A 126 27.08 -48.01 -18.49
N GLN A 127 27.86 -46.98 -18.83
CA GLN A 127 29.19 -47.15 -19.42
C GLN A 127 30.15 -47.85 -18.46
N ASN A 128 30.16 -47.47 -17.17
CA ASN A 128 30.94 -48.14 -16.15
C ASN A 128 30.55 -49.62 -16.01
N SER A 129 29.25 -49.92 -16.02
CA SER A 129 28.75 -51.31 -16.00
C SER A 129 29.19 -52.10 -17.25
N GLN A 130 29.30 -51.46 -18.42
CA GLN A 130 29.82 -52.10 -19.63
C GLN A 130 31.32 -52.33 -19.55
N ILE A 131 32.08 -51.37 -19.01
CA ILE A 131 33.53 -51.51 -18.77
C ILE A 131 33.79 -52.66 -17.81
N GLU A 132 33.06 -52.76 -16.69
CA GLU A 132 33.20 -53.88 -15.75
C GLU A 132 32.89 -55.23 -16.41
N LYS A 133 31.83 -55.31 -17.24
CA LYS A 133 31.52 -56.53 -18.00
C LYS A 133 32.62 -56.91 -18.99
N LEU A 134 33.19 -55.93 -19.70
CA LEU A 134 34.29 -56.16 -20.63
C LEU A 134 35.57 -56.56 -19.89
N GLN A 135 35.89 -55.94 -18.76
CA GLN A 135 37.01 -56.34 -17.91
C GLN A 135 36.84 -57.76 -17.37
N ALA A 136 35.62 -58.14 -16.97
CA ALA A 136 35.31 -59.51 -16.57
C ALA A 136 35.47 -60.51 -17.73
N GLN A 137 35.00 -60.17 -18.93
CA GLN A 137 35.17 -61.01 -20.13
C GLN A 137 36.64 -61.17 -20.54
N VAL A 138 37.44 -60.10 -20.48
CA VAL A 138 38.88 -60.16 -20.76
C VAL A 138 39.61 -60.98 -19.67
N GLY A 139 39.17 -60.87 -18.41
CA GLY A 139 39.66 -61.71 -17.31
C GLY A 139 39.30 -63.20 -17.46
N GLU A 140 38.20 -63.53 -18.13
CA GLU A 140 37.81 -64.91 -18.47
C GLU A 140 38.49 -65.44 -19.73
N SER A 141 38.69 -64.61 -20.76
CA SER A 141 39.42 -65.01 -21.97
C SER A 141 40.92 -65.23 -21.70
N GLY A 142 41.54 -64.40 -20.84
CA GLY A 142 42.90 -64.59 -20.38
C GLY A 142 43.12 -65.87 -19.55
N LYS A 143 42.06 -66.43 -18.94
CA LYS A 143 42.11 -67.73 -18.26
C LYS A 143 41.96 -68.93 -19.20
N ASN A 144 41.42 -68.72 -20.41
CA ASN A 144 41.30 -69.77 -21.42
C ASN A 144 42.52 -69.86 -22.34
N GLU A 145 43.26 -68.77 -22.55
CA GLU A 145 44.55 -68.81 -23.27
C GLU A 145 45.70 -69.34 -22.39
N ASN A 146 45.59 -69.23 -21.06
CA ASN A 146 46.60 -69.74 -20.13
C ASN A 146 46.57 -71.26 -19.90
N LYS A 147 45.70 -72.01 -20.60
CA LYS A 147 45.76 -73.49 -20.62
C LYS A 147 46.72 -74.06 -21.66
N HIS A 148 47.27 -73.24 -22.56
CA HIS A 148 48.24 -73.68 -23.57
C HIS A 148 49.70 -73.27 -23.33
N LEU A 149 50.00 -72.58 -22.23
CA LEU A 149 51.37 -72.13 -21.90
C LEU A 149 51.87 -72.60 -20.52
N ALA A 150 51.19 -73.55 -19.88
CA ALA A 150 51.64 -74.16 -18.63
C ALA A 150 52.62 -75.32 -18.86
N ALA A 151 53.74 -75.04 -19.51
CA ALA A 151 54.92 -75.89 -19.48
C ALA A 151 56.16 -75.02 -19.67
N VAL A 152 56.76 -74.59 -18.55
CA VAL A 152 58.21 -74.53 -18.29
C VAL A 152 58.43 -73.80 -16.95
N ALA A 153 59.02 -74.57 -16.03
CA ALA A 153 59.81 -74.32 -14.82
C ALA A 153 59.79 -72.95 -14.08
N PRO A 154 59.83 -72.97 -12.73
CA PRO A 154 59.98 -71.79 -11.88
C PRO A 154 61.46 -71.42 -11.72
N LEU A 155 61.79 -70.13 -11.87
CA LEU A 155 63.08 -69.60 -11.43
C LEU A 155 62.90 -68.87 -10.10
N THR A 156 63.78 -69.27 -9.19
CA THR A 156 63.96 -68.92 -7.79
C THR A 156 64.22 -67.45 -7.56
N LEU A 157 63.67 -66.95 -6.45
CA LEU A 157 63.95 -65.67 -5.83
C LEU A 157 65.29 -65.74 -5.08
N ASP A 158 66.21 -64.83 -5.37
CA ASP A 158 67.35 -64.55 -4.50
C ASP A 158 67.31 -63.13 -3.93
N ASN A 159 67.32 -63.10 -2.59
CA ASN A 159 67.27 -61.96 -1.70
C ASN A 159 68.67 -61.38 -1.47
N GLU A 160 69.17 -60.55 -2.37
CA GLU A 160 70.36 -59.72 -2.11
C GLU A 160 70.28 -58.35 -2.80
N SER A 161 69.37 -57.47 -2.38
CA SER A 161 69.51 -56.02 -2.69
C SER A 161 68.87 -55.05 -1.68
N LEU A 162 68.45 -55.55 -0.52
CA LEU A 162 67.71 -54.81 0.51
C LEU A 162 68.55 -53.83 1.37
N LEU A 163 69.80 -53.51 0.98
CA LEU A 163 70.68 -52.61 1.75
C LEU A 163 71.42 -51.53 0.93
N SER A 164 71.03 -51.25 -0.33
CA SER A 164 71.57 -50.07 -1.07
C SER A 164 70.53 -49.01 -1.47
N SER A 165 69.26 -49.19 -1.14
CA SER A 165 68.14 -48.36 -1.60
C SER A 165 67.81 -47.13 -0.73
N LYS A 166 68.73 -46.68 0.14
CA LYS A 166 68.54 -45.45 0.95
C LYS A 166 69.30 -44.22 0.45
N SER A 167 70.21 -44.31 -0.52
CA SER A 167 70.89 -43.12 -1.08
C SER A 167 70.46 -42.71 -2.49
N LYS A 168 69.66 -43.53 -3.21
CA LYS A 168 69.13 -43.18 -4.54
C LYS A 168 67.81 -42.39 -4.53
N LYS A 169 67.07 -42.39 -3.41
CA LYS A 169 65.76 -41.72 -3.30
C LYS A 169 65.84 -40.19 -3.22
N THR A 170 66.98 -39.59 -2.93
CA THR A 170 67.13 -38.12 -2.92
C THR A 170 67.57 -37.54 -4.28
N SER A 171 68.18 -38.36 -5.15
CA SER A 171 68.53 -37.99 -6.52
C SER A 171 67.39 -38.19 -7.53
N GLU A 172 66.52 -39.18 -7.32
CA GLU A 172 65.33 -39.39 -8.17
C GLU A 172 64.24 -38.33 -7.95
N ILE A 173 64.10 -37.78 -6.75
CA ILE A 173 63.10 -36.73 -6.48
C ILE A 173 63.49 -35.40 -7.16
N VAL A 174 64.78 -35.06 -7.21
CA VAL A 174 65.25 -33.86 -7.92
C VAL A 174 65.21 -34.04 -9.44
N ALA A 175 65.40 -35.27 -9.95
CA ALA A 175 65.21 -35.57 -11.37
C ALA A 175 63.73 -35.51 -11.80
N HIS A 176 62.81 -36.03 -10.96
CA HIS A 176 61.38 -35.98 -11.24
C HIS A 176 60.81 -34.55 -11.15
N GLU A 177 61.30 -33.70 -10.24
CA GLU A 177 60.88 -32.29 -10.19
C GLU A 177 61.34 -31.48 -11.41
N ASN A 178 62.51 -31.81 -11.96
CA ASN A 178 63.00 -31.17 -13.18
C ASN A 178 62.27 -31.70 -14.43
N GLU A 179 61.98 -33.00 -14.52
CA GLU A 179 61.17 -33.55 -15.62
C GLU A 179 59.72 -33.04 -15.58
N VAL A 180 59.12 -32.84 -14.40
CA VAL A 180 57.76 -32.25 -14.30
C VAL A 180 57.77 -30.77 -14.68
N LYS A 181 58.84 -30.01 -14.37
CA LYS A 181 58.99 -28.63 -14.85
C LYS A 181 59.20 -28.55 -16.36
N ASP A 182 60.07 -29.38 -16.92
CA ASP A 182 60.32 -29.42 -18.36
C ASP A 182 59.09 -29.90 -19.15
N SER A 183 58.29 -30.79 -18.58
CA SER A 183 57.00 -31.22 -19.14
C SER A 183 55.95 -30.10 -19.11
N ASN A 184 55.90 -29.32 -18.02
CA ASN A 184 54.97 -28.19 -17.91
C ASN A 184 55.37 -27.02 -18.80
N ASP A 185 56.66 -26.75 -18.95
CA ASP A 185 57.15 -25.70 -19.84
C ASP A 185 57.01 -26.10 -21.31
N LYS A 186 57.15 -27.39 -21.63
CA LYS A 186 56.82 -27.93 -22.96
C LYS A 186 55.32 -27.87 -23.25
N ALA A 187 54.46 -28.22 -22.29
CA ALA A 187 53.00 -28.09 -22.44
C ALA A 187 52.57 -26.62 -22.63
N ARG A 188 53.18 -25.67 -21.90
CA ARG A 188 52.92 -24.23 -22.09
C ARG A 188 53.44 -23.70 -23.42
N LYS A 189 54.55 -24.24 -23.92
CA LYS A 189 55.10 -23.88 -25.23
C LYS A 189 54.25 -24.47 -26.37
N ASP A 190 53.75 -25.69 -26.20
CA ASP A 190 52.83 -26.33 -27.14
C ASP A 190 51.45 -25.64 -27.13
N GLU A 191 50.93 -25.20 -25.97
CA GLU A 191 49.72 -24.35 -25.88
C GLU A 191 49.92 -22.99 -26.57
N ALA A 192 51.08 -22.35 -26.36
CA ALA A 192 51.40 -21.09 -27.04
C ALA A 192 51.57 -21.27 -28.56
N GLU A 193 52.10 -22.41 -29.01
CA GLU A 193 52.24 -22.74 -30.43
C GLU A 193 50.90 -23.11 -31.08
N ILE A 194 50.00 -23.79 -30.36
CA ILE A 194 48.63 -24.05 -30.80
C ILE A 194 47.85 -22.74 -30.92
N MET A 195 47.91 -21.86 -29.91
CA MET A 195 47.27 -20.54 -30.00
C MET A 195 47.88 -19.65 -31.09
N SER A 196 49.18 -19.78 -31.38
CA SER A 196 49.83 -19.07 -32.50
C SER A 196 49.49 -19.66 -33.88
N LYS A 197 49.20 -20.96 -33.98
CA LYS A 197 48.74 -21.61 -35.22
C LYS A 197 47.27 -21.28 -35.50
N ASP A 198 46.44 -21.20 -34.46
CA ASP A 198 45.06 -20.72 -34.58
C ASP A 198 45.00 -19.25 -35.01
N ALA A 199 45.88 -18.40 -34.48
CA ALA A 199 45.99 -17.00 -34.92
C ALA A 199 46.45 -16.84 -36.40
N LYS A 200 47.12 -17.85 -36.98
CA LYS A 200 47.52 -17.85 -38.40
C LYS A 200 46.51 -18.53 -39.32
N PHE A 201 45.68 -19.45 -38.81
CA PHE A 201 44.63 -20.10 -39.59
C PHE A 201 43.38 -19.22 -39.77
N VAL A 202 43.17 -18.22 -38.93
CA VAL A 202 42.07 -17.23 -39.05
C VAL A 202 42.27 -16.25 -40.21
N LYS A 203 43.43 -16.24 -40.90
CA LYS A 203 43.66 -15.38 -42.09
C LYS A 203 43.46 -16.06 -43.45
N SER A 204 43.00 -17.31 -43.51
CA SER A 204 42.78 -18.00 -44.79
C SER A 204 41.51 -18.87 -44.82
N SER A 205 40.41 -18.43 -44.22
CA SER A 205 39.12 -19.11 -44.35
C SER A 205 37.99 -18.11 -44.64
N SER A 206 37.96 -17.60 -45.86
CA SER A 206 36.91 -16.71 -46.41
C SER A 206 35.59 -17.46 -46.72
N ARG A 207 35.16 -18.37 -45.84
CA ARG A 207 33.90 -19.14 -46.00
C ARG A 207 33.12 -19.37 -44.69
N ASN A 208 33.40 -18.64 -43.61
CA ASN A 208 32.66 -18.73 -42.34
C ASN A 208 32.14 -17.38 -41.79
N ASP A 209 32.03 -16.34 -42.63
CA ASP A 209 31.65 -14.98 -42.22
C ASP A 209 30.23 -14.85 -41.59
N GLU A 210 29.37 -15.88 -41.71
CA GLU A 210 28.04 -15.87 -41.10
C GLU A 210 28.00 -16.33 -39.64
N ARG A 211 28.98 -17.10 -39.15
CA ARG A 211 28.97 -17.56 -37.74
C ARG A 211 29.66 -16.56 -36.81
N ASP A 212 30.79 -16.02 -37.23
CA ASP A 212 31.56 -15.06 -36.42
C ASP A 212 30.85 -13.70 -36.28
N SER A 213 30.08 -13.29 -37.29
CA SER A 213 29.23 -12.09 -37.21
C SER A 213 28.06 -12.27 -36.22
N LYS A 214 27.57 -13.51 -36.05
CA LYS A 214 26.48 -13.82 -35.12
C LYS A 214 26.96 -13.78 -33.68
N ASP A 215 28.14 -14.34 -33.41
CA ASP A 215 28.74 -14.34 -32.08
C ASP A 215 29.20 -12.93 -31.65
N GLN A 216 29.72 -12.12 -32.60
CA GLN A 216 29.99 -10.70 -32.34
C GLN A 216 28.71 -9.89 -32.07
N SER A 217 27.63 -10.16 -32.81
CA SER A 217 26.34 -9.50 -32.59
C SER A 217 25.75 -9.84 -31.22
N GLU A 218 25.87 -11.09 -30.77
CA GLU A 218 25.42 -11.50 -29.43
C GLU A 218 26.28 -10.86 -28.33
N LEU A 219 27.59 -10.75 -28.54
CA LEU A 219 28.48 -10.09 -27.59
C LEU A 219 28.19 -8.59 -27.46
N GLU A 220 27.90 -7.89 -28.57
CA GLU A 220 27.47 -6.48 -28.52
C GLU A 220 26.12 -6.31 -27.83
N LYS A 221 25.15 -7.19 -28.10
CA LYS A 221 23.85 -7.19 -27.40
C LYS A 221 24.02 -7.38 -25.90
N MET A 222 24.92 -8.26 -25.46
CA MET A 222 25.21 -8.44 -24.03
C MET A 222 25.89 -7.21 -23.42
N LYS A 223 26.79 -6.54 -24.13
CA LYS A 223 27.43 -5.30 -23.66
C LYS A 223 26.41 -4.16 -23.49
N ILE A 224 25.48 -4.03 -24.43
CA ILE A 224 24.39 -3.04 -24.37
C ILE A 224 23.46 -3.36 -23.19
N SER A 225 23.04 -4.63 -23.05
CA SER A 225 22.20 -5.09 -21.94
C SER A 225 22.85 -4.84 -20.56
N ASN A 226 24.16 -5.08 -20.44
CA ASN A 226 24.90 -4.85 -19.20
C ASN A 226 25.07 -3.35 -18.88
N ALA A 227 25.21 -2.50 -19.91
CA ALA A 227 25.22 -1.05 -19.76
C ALA A 227 23.85 -0.51 -19.31
N GLU A 228 22.76 -1.06 -19.82
CA GLU A 228 21.38 -0.74 -19.41
C GLU A 228 21.12 -1.17 -17.96
N LEU A 229 21.51 -2.40 -17.58
CA LEU A 229 21.41 -2.86 -16.19
C LEU A 229 22.20 -1.96 -15.22
N LYS A 230 23.39 -1.50 -15.60
CA LYS A 230 24.16 -0.55 -14.79
C LYS A 230 23.46 0.82 -14.67
N ARG A 231 22.81 1.31 -15.72
CA ARG A 231 22.02 2.55 -15.66
C ARG A 231 20.80 2.37 -14.76
N GLU A 232 20.11 1.24 -14.86
CA GLU A 232 18.94 0.93 -14.03
C GLU A 232 19.33 0.79 -12.56
N LEU A 233 20.43 0.11 -12.25
CA LEU A 233 20.97 0.01 -10.89
C LEU A 233 21.34 1.38 -10.31
N ARG A 234 21.96 2.26 -11.12
CA ARG A 234 22.24 3.63 -10.69
C ARG A 234 20.96 4.40 -10.40
N ALA A 235 19.96 4.33 -11.28
CA ALA A 235 18.67 5.00 -11.08
C ALA A 235 17.94 4.49 -9.83
N LYS A 236 17.96 3.19 -9.57
CA LYS A 236 17.40 2.58 -8.35
C LYS A 236 18.12 3.06 -7.09
N LYS A 237 19.45 3.16 -7.14
CA LYS A 237 20.23 3.72 -6.04
C LYS A 237 19.86 5.17 -5.77
N THR A 238 19.77 6.03 -6.78
CA THR A 238 19.35 7.43 -6.59
C THR A 238 17.93 7.56 -6.06
N ALA A 239 17.00 6.70 -6.50
CA ALA A 239 15.63 6.69 -6.00
C ALA A 239 15.57 6.30 -4.51
N MET A 240 16.34 5.29 -4.10
CA MET A 240 16.46 4.86 -2.71
C MET A 240 17.11 5.94 -1.84
N ASP A 241 18.20 6.58 -2.31
CA ASP A 241 18.84 7.68 -1.58
C ASP A 241 17.87 8.86 -1.39
N LYS A 242 17.06 9.17 -2.42
CA LYS A 242 16.02 10.21 -2.34
C LYS A 242 14.93 9.84 -1.31
N HIS A 243 14.43 8.61 -1.34
CA HIS A 243 13.44 8.14 -0.38
C HIS A 243 13.98 8.19 1.06
N THR A 244 15.23 7.79 1.27
CA THR A 244 15.89 7.84 2.59
C THR A 244 16.02 9.28 3.09
N ALA A 245 16.38 10.22 2.22
CA ALA A 245 16.44 11.64 2.55
C ALA A 245 15.07 12.24 2.90
N GLU A 246 14.01 11.78 2.23
CA GLU A 246 12.63 12.20 2.47
C GLU A 246 12.08 11.66 3.79
N SER A 247 12.35 10.38 4.10
CA SER A 247 12.05 9.80 5.42
C SER A 247 12.77 10.53 6.56
N LEU A 248 14.05 10.91 6.36
CA LEU A 248 14.80 11.72 7.32
C LEU A 248 14.21 13.13 7.50
N ARG A 249 13.71 13.76 6.43
CA ARG A 249 13.00 15.03 6.51
C ARG A 249 11.70 14.91 7.29
N MET A 250 10.88 13.90 7.01
CA MET A 250 9.62 13.67 7.72
C MET A 250 9.84 13.38 9.21
N SER A 251 10.87 12.59 9.55
CA SER A 251 11.26 12.35 10.94
C SER A 251 11.65 13.65 11.67
N LYS A 252 12.39 14.56 11.02
CA LYS A 252 12.73 15.87 11.59
C LYS A 252 11.50 16.75 11.80
N VAL A 253 10.54 16.74 10.88
CA VAL A 253 9.28 17.48 11.00
C VAL A 253 8.45 16.94 12.16
N ASN A 254 8.34 15.63 12.29
CA ASN A 254 7.62 15.00 13.40
C ASN A 254 8.28 15.34 14.76
N ASN A 255 9.60 15.23 14.88
CA ASN A 255 10.30 15.62 16.10
C ASN A 255 10.11 17.11 16.44
N ALA A 256 10.07 17.99 15.44
CA ALA A 256 9.79 19.41 15.64
C ALA A 256 8.35 19.65 16.10
N ARG A 257 7.38 18.88 15.59
CA ARG A 257 5.98 18.93 16.01
C ARG A 257 5.79 18.45 17.45
N ASP A 258 6.42 17.34 17.81
CA ASP A 258 6.40 16.80 19.17
C ASP A 258 7.04 17.79 20.16
N SER A 259 8.14 18.44 19.77
CA SER A 259 8.77 19.48 20.58
C SER A 259 7.87 20.71 20.78
N ARG A 260 7.08 21.11 19.77
CA ARG A 260 6.10 22.19 19.93
C ARG A 260 4.95 21.79 20.83
N HIS A 261 4.42 20.57 20.67
CA HIS A 261 3.37 20.06 21.56
C HIS A 261 3.83 19.99 23.01
N GLN A 262 5.09 19.62 23.27
CA GLN A 262 5.64 19.64 24.62
C GLN A 262 5.73 21.08 25.16
N GLN A 263 6.15 22.04 24.34
CA GLN A 263 6.20 23.44 24.72
C GLN A 263 4.80 24.02 25.03
N ASP A 264 3.79 23.68 24.23
CA ASP A 264 2.40 24.08 24.46
C ASP A 264 1.87 23.52 25.80
N LEU A 265 2.22 22.27 26.14
CA LEU A 265 1.86 21.66 27.42
C LEU A 265 2.54 22.38 28.60
N ASP A 266 3.82 22.72 28.48
CA ASP A 266 4.57 23.46 29.50
C ASP A 266 4.00 24.88 29.70
N ASP A 267 3.56 25.54 28.62
CA ASP A 267 2.93 26.86 28.67
C ASP A 267 1.53 26.82 29.31
N ILE A 268 0.71 25.81 28.98
CA ILE A 268 -0.56 25.55 29.66
C ILE A 268 -0.35 25.35 31.17
N GLN A 269 0.68 24.59 31.53
CA GLN A 269 0.99 24.31 32.93
C GLN A 269 1.41 25.60 33.68
N ARG A 270 2.23 26.45 33.05
CA ARG A 270 2.59 27.78 33.60
C ARG A 270 1.38 28.70 33.76
N ILE A 271 0.46 28.73 32.80
CA ILE A 271 -0.77 29.53 32.89
C ILE A 271 -1.64 29.05 34.07
N ASN A 272 -1.78 27.74 34.24
CA ASN A 272 -2.53 27.18 35.36
C ASN A 272 -1.91 27.53 36.73
N GLU A 273 -0.58 27.52 36.85
CA GLU A 273 0.10 27.96 38.07
C GLU A 273 -0.11 29.45 38.35
N GLN A 274 -0.04 30.31 37.32
CA GLN A 274 -0.32 31.73 37.47
C GLN A 274 -1.77 32.01 37.89
N LEU A 275 -2.75 31.31 37.30
CA LEU A 275 -4.15 31.41 37.68
C LEU A 275 -4.36 31.00 39.14
N LYS A 276 -3.70 29.94 39.58
CA LYS A 276 -3.76 29.48 40.98
C LYS A 276 -3.22 30.55 41.94
N LEU A 277 -2.05 31.12 41.66
CA LEU A 277 -1.46 32.20 42.47
C LEU A 277 -2.34 33.45 42.49
N SER A 278 -2.96 33.81 41.35
CA SER A 278 -3.90 34.93 41.27
C SER A 278 -5.13 34.69 42.15
N LEU A 279 -5.74 33.50 42.09
CA LEU A 279 -6.88 33.13 42.94
C LEU A 279 -6.53 33.19 44.42
N GLU A 280 -5.37 32.67 44.82
CA GLU A 280 -4.86 32.76 46.20
C GLU A 280 -4.67 34.23 46.64
N ALA A 281 -4.06 35.07 45.81
CA ALA A 281 -3.89 36.50 46.10
C ALA A 281 -5.23 37.26 46.21
N THR A 282 -6.23 36.84 45.44
CA THR A 282 -7.58 37.44 45.50
C THR A 282 -8.31 37.01 46.78
N ALA A 283 -8.17 35.75 47.18
CA ALA A 283 -8.71 35.25 48.44
C ALA A 283 -8.08 35.96 49.66
N VAL A 284 -6.76 36.20 49.64
CA VAL A 284 -6.06 36.96 50.70
C VAL A 284 -6.56 38.41 50.77
N ARG A 285 -6.73 39.09 49.62
CA ARG A 285 -7.28 40.46 49.58
C ARG A 285 -8.71 40.52 50.13
N ALA A 286 -9.55 39.55 49.79
CA ALA A 286 -10.91 39.45 50.34
C ALA A 286 -10.90 39.24 51.86
N ALA A 287 -9.99 38.40 52.37
CA ALA A 287 -9.85 38.16 53.81
C ALA A 287 -9.38 39.42 54.57
N LEU A 288 -8.46 40.20 54.00
CA LEU A 288 -8.00 41.47 54.57
C LEU A 288 -9.10 42.54 54.60
N ALA A 289 -9.85 42.68 53.49
CA ALA A 289 -10.96 43.62 53.43
C ALA A 289 -12.05 43.36 54.48
N ASN A 290 -12.30 42.09 54.83
CA ASN A 290 -13.23 41.74 55.90
C ASN A 290 -12.70 42.13 57.30
N LYS A 291 -11.39 41.98 57.56
CA LYS A 291 -10.78 42.41 58.84
C LYS A 291 -10.83 43.93 59.04
N ASP A 292 -10.63 44.71 57.98
CA ASP A 292 -10.71 46.17 58.07
C ASP A 292 -12.15 46.64 58.33
N ARG A 293 -13.14 45.94 57.77
CA ARG A 293 -14.56 46.22 57.99
C ARG A 293 -14.96 46.01 59.45
N ASP A 294 -14.47 44.94 60.08
CA ASP A 294 -14.71 44.66 61.49
C ASP A 294 -13.99 45.67 62.41
N SER A 295 -12.79 46.12 62.01
CA SER A 295 -12.01 47.14 62.73
C SER A 295 -12.66 48.52 62.70
N TYR A 296 -13.26 48.92 61.57
CA TYR A 296 -14.01 50.18 61.46
C TYR A 296 -15.32 50.16 62.28
N ARG A 297 -15.96 48.99 62.42
CA ARG A 297 -17.19 48.83 63.21
C ARG A 297 -16.94 49.01 64.72
N LEU A 298 -15.72 48.73 65.19
CA LEU A 298 -15.30 48.89 66.59
C LEU A 298 -14.80 50.31 66.93
N ARG A 299 -14.42 51.13 65.95
CA ARG A 299 -13.95 52.52 66.19
C ARG A 299 -15.05 53.59 66.09
N SER A 300 -16.17 53.31 65.41
CA SER A 300 -17.24 54.30 65.24
C SER A 300 -18.13 54.50 66.48
N SER A 301 -17.99 53.68 67.53
CA SER A 301 -18.75 53.81 68.78
C SER A 301 -18.21 54.86 69.76
N ASN A 302 -17.03 55.44 69.53
CA ASN A 302 -16.36 56.34 70.49
C ASN A 302 -16.08 57.78 69.99
N HIS A 303 -16.61 58.19 68.82
CA HIS A 303 -16.29 59.50 68.22
C HIS A 303 -17.47 60.45 67.95
N THR A 304 -18.68 60.13 68.40
CA THR A 304 -19.85 61.03 68.26
C THR A 304 -20.02 62.05 69.40
N VAL A 305 -19.17 62.04 70.43
CA VAL A 305 -19.41 62.78 71.67
C VAL A 305 -18.95 64.27 71.67
N PRO A 306 -17.94 64.77 70.93
CA PRO A 306 -17.46 66.14 71.18
C PRO A 306 -18.22 67.27 70.46
N LEU A 307 -19.21 66.97 69.61
CA LEU A 307 -19.98 68.00 68.90
C LEU A 307 -21.17 68.57 69.69
N PHE A 308 -21.62 67.86 70.72
CA PHE A 308 -22.80 68.24 71.50
C PHE A 308 -22.51 69.24 72.65
N GLU A 309 -21.25 69.38 73.07
CA GLU A 309 -20.86 70.29 74.16
C GLU A 309 -20.80 71.78 73.76
N LYS A 310 -20.96 72.11 72.47
CA LYS A 310 -20.87 73.50 71.96
C LYS A 310 -22.20 74.16 71.61
N LEU A 311 -23.32 73.44 71.66
CA LEU A 311 -24.64 73.95 71.30
C LEU A 311 -25.29 74.53 72.57
N LYS A 312 -25.45 75.84 72.65
CA LYS A 312 -25.83 76.56 73.88
C LYS A 312 -27.34 76.67 74.06
N THR A 313 -28.12 76.33 73.05
CA THR A 313 -29.59 76.40 73.07
C THR A 313 -30.22 75.13 72.52
N GLU A 314 -31.41 74.79 73.03
CA GLU A 314 -32.16 73.60 72.62
C GLU A 314 -32.53 73.64 71.11
N GLU A 315 -32.73 74.83 70.55
CA GLU A 315 -32.98 75.05 69.12
C GLU A 315 -31.78 74.62 68.26
N GLU A 316 -30.55 75.02 68.62
CA GLU A 316 -29.32 74.65 67.90
C GLU A 316 -29.09 73.13 67.90
N LEU A 317 -29.46 72.46 69.00
CA LEU A 317 -29.44 71.00 69.13
C LEU A 317 -30.45 70.33 68.17
N LYS A 318 -31.67 70.84 68.13
CA LYS A 318 -32.73 70.34 67.24
C LYS A 318 -32.38 70.54 65.77
N ASP A 319 -31.74 71.66 65.42
CA ASP A 319 -31.32 71.93 64.04
C ASP A 319 -30.11 71.08 63.62
N ALA A 320 -29.14 70.87 64.51
CA ALA A 320 -28.03 69.94 64.29
C ALA A 320 -28.53 68.49 64.10
N LEU A 321 -29.49 68.05 64.93
CA LEU A 321 -30.12 66.73 64.80
C LEU A 321 -30.93 66.60 63.50
N ARG A 322 -31.69 67.63 63.11
CA ARG A 322 -32.40 67.65 61.81
C ARG A 322 -31.44 67.57 60.64
N SER A 323 -30.34 68.31 60.69
CA SER A 323 -29.28 68.29 59.67
C SER A 323 -28.63 66.91 59.56
N GLN A 324 -28.20 66.31 60.69
CA GLN A 324 -27.67 64.95 60.70
C GLN A 324 -28.68 63.92 60.19
N HIS A 325 -29.96 64.05 60.55
CA HIS A 325 -30.99 63.14 60.07
C HIS A 325 -31.17 63.22 58.55
N MET A 326 -31.10 64.43 57.98
CA MET A 326 -31.11 64.63 56.52
C MET A 326 -29.85 64.05 55.86
N THR A 327 -28.66 64.21 56.46
CA THR A 327 -27.43 63.58 55.95
C THR A 327 -27.54 62.06 55.94
N ILE A 328 -27.99 61.45 57.05
CA ILE A 328 -28.19 59.99 57.14
C ILE A 328 -29.22 59.51 56.12
N ARG A 329 -30.31 60.27 55.93
CA ARG A 329 -31.34 59.93 54.94
C ARG A 329 -30.78 59.96 53.52
N ASN A 330 -29.99 60.98 53.17
CA ASN A 330 -29.33 61.08 51.88
C ASN A 330 -28.32 59.94 51.67
N CYS A 331 -27.47 59.65 52.67
CA CYS A 331 -26.54 58.53 52.59
C CYS A 331 -27.25 57.17 52.42
N ARG A 332 -28.42 56.97 53.06
CA ARG A 332 -29.23 55.76 52.85
C ARG A 332 -29.77 55.69 51.42
N ALA A 333 -30.31 56.79 50.89
CA ALA A 333 -30.77 56.85 49.52
C ALA A 333 -29.64 56.57 48.51
N ASP A 334 -28.45 57.13 48.73
CA ASP A 334 -27.27 56.87 47.89
C ASP A 334 -26.84 55.40 47.96
N MET A 335 -26.85 54.79 49.16
CA MET A 335 -26.57 53.36 49.34
C MET A 335 -27.61 52.47 48.65
N ASP A 336 -28.89 52.82 48.72
CA ASP A 336 -29.97 52.08 48.07
C ASP A 336 -29.86 52.17 46.53
N THR A 337 -29.52 53.34 45.99
CA THR A 337 -29.31 53.52 44.55
C THR A 337 -28.08 52.76 44.06
N MET A 338 -26.97 52.78 44.82
CA MET A 338 -25.78 51.96 44.54
C MET A 338 -26.09 50.47 44.58
N THR A 339 -26.82 50.01 45.60
CA THR A 339 -27.23 48.60 45.74
C THR A 339 -28.09 48.17 44.57
N LYS A 340 -29.03 49.03 44.13
CA LYS A 340 -29.85 48.77 42.95
C LYS A 340 -29.00 48.65 41.67
N LYS A 341 -28.08 49.59 41.43
CA LYS A 341 -27.15 49.55 40.29
C LYS A 341 -26.31 48.27 40.28
N HIS A 342 -25.77 47.86 41.43
CA HIS A 342 -25.01 46.62 41.53
C HIS A 342 -25.88 45.38 41.25
N ASN A 343 -27.11 45.33 41.77
CA ASN A 343 -28.02 44.23 41.50
C ASN A 343 -28.41 44.15 40.02
N ASP A 344 -28.58 45.29 39.35
CA ASP A 344 -28.87 45.35 37.92
C ASP A 344 -27.66 44.87 37.09
N GLU A 345 -26.42 45.23 37.46
CA GLU A 345 -25.23 44.71 36.78
C GLU A 345 -25.02 43.21 37.05
N ILE A 346 -25.29 42.71 38.25
CA ILE A 346 -25.26 41.27 38.55
C ILE A 346 -26.25 40.52 37.65
N ARG A 347 -27.48 41.04 37.48
CA ARG A 347 -28.47 40.45 36.56
C ARG A 347 -27.97 40.45 35.12
N ARG A 348 -27.38 41.56 34.66
CA ARG A 348 -26.82 41.69 33.31
C ARG A 348 -25.69 40.70 33.06
N LEU A 349 -24.78 40.55 34.03
CA LEU A 349 -23.67 39.59 33.94
C LEU A 349 -24.18 38.13 33.96
N ASN A 350 -25.19 37.82 34.75
CA ASN A 350 -25.82 36.48 34.76
C ASN A 350 -26.50 36.15 33.42
N LEU A 351 -27.16 37.11 32.78
CA LEU A 351 -27.71 36.94 31.43
C LEU A 351 -26.61 36.62 30.42
N LYS A 352 -25.51 37.40 30.43
CA LYS A 352 -24.34 37.14 29.56
C LYS A 352 -23.69 35.80 29.83
N LEU A 353 -23.64 35.36 31.10
CA LEU A 353 -23.09 34.06 31.47
C LEU A 353 -23.95 32.93 30.87
N ASN A 354 -25.28 33.02 31.01
CA ASN A 354 -26.21 32.04 30.43
C ASN A 354 -26.12 31.96 28.91
N GLU A 355 -25.96 33.11 28.22
CA GLU A 355 -25.74 33.15 26.77
C GLU A 355 -24.45 32.44 26.37
N ARG A 356 -23.37 32.65 27.14
CA ARG A 356 -22.08 31.97 26.92
C ARG A 356 -22.18 30.46 27.17
N ASP A 357 -22.88 30.04 28.21
CA ASP A 357 -23.09 28.61 28.49
C ASP A 357 -23.90 27.93 27.39
N SER A 358 -24.91 28.62 26.84
CA SER A 358 -25.66 28.14 25.68
C SER A 358 -24.77 27.98 24.43
N LEU A 359 -23.89 28.96 24.17
CA LEU A 359 -22.94 28.89 23.06
C LEU A 359 -21.93 27.73 23.25
N ILE A 360 -21.43 27.55 24.48
CA ILE A 360 -20.52 26.43 24.81
C ILE A 360 -21.19 25.09 24.54
N HIS A 361 -22.47 24.93 24.91
CA HIS A 361 -23.20 23.70 24.62
C HIS A 361 -23.34 23.46 23.10
N LYS A 362 -23.72 24.48 22.32
CA LYS A 362 -23.80 24.37 20.86
C LYS A 362 -22.46 23.97 20.22
N LEU A 363 -21.36 24.59 20.67
CA LEU A 363 -20.02 24.26 20.18
C LEU A 363 -19.60 22.84 20.56
N LYS A 364 -19.97 22.35 21.75
CA LYS A 364 -19.71 20.96 22.15
C LYS A 364 -20.47 19.97 21.26
N ASP A 365 -21.73 20.27 20.92
CA ASP A 365 -22.53 19.43 20.03
C ASP A 365 -21.94 19.42 18.61
N GLU A 366 -21.48 20.57 18.10
CA GLU A 366 -20.81 20.67 16.80
C GLU A 366 -19.48 19.90 16.77
N ILE A 367 -18.65 20.01 17.82
CA ILE A 367 -17.42 19.22 17.96
C ILE A 367 -17.73 17.71 18.00
N ALA A 368 -18.78 17.30 18.70
CA ALA A 368 -19.20 15.90 18.75
C ALA A 368 -19.64 15.40 17.37
N LEU A 369 -20.39 16.21 16.62
CA LEU A 369 -20.80 15.91 15.25
C LEU A 369 -19.58 15.77 14.33
N LEU A 370 -18.66 16.73 14.35
CA LEU A 370 -17.44 16.69 13.54
C LEU A 370 -16.59 15.46 13.84
N ARG A 371 -16.43 15.09 15.13
CA ARG A 371 -15.72 13.84 15.51
C ARG A 371 -16.42 12.59 15.00
N SER A 372 -17.76 12.57 14.98
CA SER A 372 -18.52 11.45 14.42
C SER A 372 -18.35 11.33 12.91
N MET A 373 -18.32 12.46 12.20
CA MET A 373 -18.05 12.51 10.77
C MET A 373 -16.62 12.09 10.45
N GLU A 374 -15.64 12.53 11.25
CA GLU A 374 -14.23 12.14 11.10
C GLU A 374 -14.03 10.63 11.30
N ALA A 375 -14.71 10.05 12.30
CA ALA A 375 -14.73 8.60 12.50
C ALA A 375 -15.36 7.85 11.31
N GLY A 376 -16.44 8.37 10.74
CA GLY A 376 -17.08 7.82 9.54
C GLY A 376 -16.18 7.90 8.30
N HIS A 377 -15.56 9.06 8.08
CA HIS A 377 -14.65 9.29 6.95
C HIS A 377 -13.35 8.48 7.04
N ASN A 378 -12.85 8.18 8.24
CA ASN A 378 -11.65 7.35 8.41
C ASN A 378 -11.92 5.85 8.17
N MET A 379 -13.15 5.39 8.39
CA MET A 379 -13.51 3.98 8.18
C MET A 379 -13.83 3.65 6.71
N GLN A 380 -14.29 4.63 5.93
CA GLN A 380 -14.64 4.44 4.52
C GLN A 380 -13.45 3.99 3.63
N PRO A 381 -12.28 4.65 3.64
CA PRO A 381 -11.13 4.23 2.83
C PRO A 381 -10.61 2.86 3.27
N PHE A 382 -10.66 2.54 4.56
CA PHE A 382 -10.25 1.22 5.06
C PHE A 382 -11.17 0.10 4.53
N SER A 383 -12.49 0.33 4.51
CA SER A 383 -13.43 -0.63 3.92
C SER A 383 -13.21 -0.83 2.42
N GLN A 384 -12.89 0.25 1.70
CA GLN A 384 -12.62 0.21 0.27
C GLN A 384 -11.29 -0.49 -0.02
N GLU A 385 -10.27 -0.25 0.80
CA GLU A 385 -8.97 -0.91 0.73
C GLU A 385 -9.10 -2.43 0.98
N ILE A 386 -9.88 -2.85 1.98
CA ILE A 386 -10.16 -4.27 2.21
C ILE A 386 -10.84 -4.90 0.99
N SER A 387 -11.87 -4.24 0.44
CA SER A 387 -12.57 -4.72 -0.75
C SER A 387 -11.62 -4.91 -1.93
N LEU A 388 -10.81 -3.89 -2.24
CA LEU A 388 -9.83 -3.94 -3.33
C LEU A 388 -8.77 -5.02 -3.09
N ASN A 389 -8.29 -5.17 -1.86
CA ASN A 389 -7.32 -6.22 -1.53
C ASN A 389 -7.91 -7.63 -1.70
N THR A 390 -9.18 -7.83 -1.34
CA THR A 390 -9.87 -9.12 -1.58
C THR A 390 -10.06 -9.41 -3.06
N GLU A 391 -10.37 -8.38 -3.87
CA GLU A 391 -10.50 -8.51 -5.32
C GLU A 391 -9.15 -8.84 -5.97
N ILE A 392 -8.07 -8.15 -5.57
CA ILE A 392 -6.70 -8.44 -6.02
C ILE A 392 -6.31 -9.88 -5.68
N ALA A 393 -6.62 -10.36 -4.47
CA ALA A 393 -6.33 -11.73 -4.07
C ALA A 393 -7.08 -12.76 -4.96
N SER A 394 -8.35 -12.50 -5.27
CA SER A 394 -9.15 -13.33 -6.18
C SER A 394 -8.54 -13.37 -7.59
N MET A 395 -8.16 -12.20 -8.13
CA MET A 395 -7.53 -12.11 -9.45
C MET A 395 -6.17 -12.85 -9.50
N ARG A 396 -5.38 -12.81 -8.42
CA ARG A 396 -4.11 -13.56 -8.34
C ARG A 396 -4.34 -15.08 -8.42
N ILE A 397 -5.36 -15.59 -7.72
CA ILE A 397 -5.71 -17.02 -7.79
C ILE A 397 -6.15 -17.41 -9.21
N GLN A 398 -6.95 -16.58 -9.87
CA GLN A 398 -7.36 -16.83 -11.27
C GLN A 398 -6.15 -16.86 -12.21
N LEU A 399 -5.22 -15.92 -12.05
CA LEU A 399 -4.00 -15.87 -12.86
C LEU A 399 -3.14 -17.13 -12.66
N ASP A 400 -2.98 -17.60 -11.43
CA ASP A 400 -2.20 -18.80 -11.13
C ASP A 400 -2.85 -20.07 -11.69
N ASN A 401 -4.18 -20.15 -11.66
CA ASN A 401 -4.94 -21.22 -12.33
C ASN A 401 -4.70 -21.20 -13.85
N GLN A 402 -4.78 -20.03 -14.50
CA GLN A 402 -4.48 -19.90 -15.93
C GLN A 402 -3.03 -20.27 -16.26
N LYS A 403 -2.05 -19.88 -15.42
CA LYS A 403 -0.65 -20.28 -15.59
C LYS A 403 -0.47 -21.79 -15.48
N TYR A 404 -1.23 -22.45 -14.60
CA TYR A 404 -1.22 -23.90 -14.46
C TYR A 404 -1.76 -24.59 -15.74
N GLU A 405 -2.90 -24.14 -16.24
CA GLU A 405 -3.46 -24.65 -17.51
C GLU A 405 -2.50 -24.45 -18.68
N MET A 406 -1.84 -23.30 -18.78
CA MET A 406 -0.82 -23.03 -19.81
C MET A 406 0.40 -23.95 -19.70
N ARG A 407 0.81 -24.32 -18.49
CA ARG A 407 1.89 -25.32 -18.30
C ARG A 407 1.45 -26.70 -18.78
N LYS A 408 0.24 -27.12 -18.41
CA LYS A 408 -0.34 -28.39 -18.86
C LYS A 408 -0.42 -28.48 -20.38
N LEU A 409 -0.93 -27.44 -21.04
CA LEU A 409 -1.02 -27.39 -22.52
C LEU A 409 0.36 -27.41 -23.19
N LYS A 410 1.37 -26.78 -22.60
CA LYS A 410 2.75 -26.85 -23.12
C LYS A 410 3.33 -28.26 -23.04
N GLU A 411 3.04 -28.98 -21.96
CA GLU A 411 3.46 -30.37 -21.78
C GLU A 411 2.76 -31.29 -22.79
N GLU A 412 1.44 -31.16 -22.94
CA GLU A 412 0.66 -31.88 -23.96
C GLU A 412 1.20 -31.61 -25.37
N ARG A 413 1.49 -30.35 -25.71
CA ARG A 413 2.11 -30.00 -26.99
C ARG A 413 3.49 -30.65 -27.18
N SER A 414 4.31 -30.70 -26.13
CA SER A 414 5.62 -31.37 -26.17
C SER A 414 5.49 -32.88 -26.40
N ASN A 415 4.48 -33.51 -25.78
CA ASN A 415 4.16 -34.92 -25.97
C ASN A 415 3.74 -35.20 -27.42
N ILE A 416 2.81 -34.40 -27.96
CA ILE A 416 2.37 -34.52 -29.36
C ILE A 416 3.55 -34.32 -30.32
N LEU A 417 4.46 -33.37 -30.07
CA LEU A 417 5.64 -33.18 -30.91
C LEU A 417 6.60 -34.38 -30.86
N ARG A 418 6.75 -35.02 -29.71
CA ARG A 418 7.54 -36.26 -29.57
C ARG A 418 6.90 -37.40 -30.35
N GLU A 419 5.58 -37.58 -30.26
CA GLU A 419 4.84 -38.57 -31.03
C GLU A 419 4.98 -38.32 -32.54
N HIS A 420 4.81 -37.08 -32.99
CA HIS A 420 4.99 -36.72 -34.40
C HIS A 420 6.42 -37.00 -34.90
N ARG A 421 7.46 -36.71 -34.10
CA ARG A 421 8.85 -37.06 -34.45
C ARG A 421 9.07 -38.57 -34.53
N ALA A 422 8.40 -39.35 -33.68
CA ALA A 422 8.49 -40.82 -33.72
C ALA A 422 7.82 -41.42 -34.98
N LEU A 423 6.84 -40.73 -35.57
CA LEU A 423 6.19 -41.16 -36.81
C LEU A 423 6.99 -40.82 -38.08
N ALA A 424 7.92 -39.85 -38.02
CA ALA A 424 8.75 -39.46 -39.17
C ALA A 424 9.52 -40.62 -39.84
N PRO A 425 10.27 -41.48 -39.11
CA PRO A 425 11.01 -42.58 -39.75
C PRO A 425 10.07 -43.64 -40.36
N ILE A 426 8.88 -43.85 -39.79
CA ILE A 426 7.89 -44.78 -40.35
C ILE A 426 7.39 -44.26 -41.71
N ASN A 427 7.17 -42.95 -41.82
CA ASN A 427 6.76 -42.34 -43.09
C ASN A 427 7.87 -42.44 -44.15
N GLU A 428 9.14 -42.27 -43.76
CA GLU A 428 10.29 -42.48 -44.65
C GLU A 428 10.38 -43.94 -45.13
N GLU A 429 10.18 -44.91 -44.23
CA GLU A 429 10.16 -46.34 -44.55
C GLU A 429 9.00 -46.69 -45.50
N VAL A 430 7.81 -46.14 -45.28
CA VAL A 430 6.64 -46.32 -46.18
C VAL A 430 6.95 -45.79 -47.58
N GLU A 431 7.58 -44.61 -47.70
CA GLU A 431 7.95 -44.04 -48.99
C GLU A 431 9.07 -44.84 -49.69
N GLN A 432 10.07 -45.32 -48.94
CA GLN A 432 11.10 -46.20 -49.50
C GLN A 432 10.47 -47.49 -50.05
N MET A 433 9.57 -48.12 -49.28
CA MET A 433 8.86 -49.33 -49.69
C MET A 433 7.96 -49.10 -50.92
N ARG A 434 7.36 -47.91 -51.06
CA ARG A 434 6.63 -47.52 -52.29
C ARG A 434 7.54 -47.47 -53.50
N LYS A 435 8.70 -46.81 -53.39
CA LYS A 435 9.68 -46.72 -54.48
C LYS A 435 10.19 -48.10 -54.90
N GLU A 436 10.55 -48.95 -53.94
CA GLU A 436 11.00 -50.33 -54.21
C GLU A 436 9.92 -51.14 -54.94
N LYS A 437 8.67 -51.09 -54.47
CA LYS A 437 7.54 -51.77 -55.13
C LYS A 437 7.36 -51.31 -56.58
N VAL A 438 7.44 -50.01 -56.85
CA VAL A 438 7.31 -49.46 -58.22
C VAL A 438 8.45 -49.97 -59.10
N THR A 439 9.69 -49.93 -58.63
CA THR A 439 10.87 -50.41 -59.37
C THR A 439 10.75 -51.91 -59.69
N MET A 440 10.33 -52.71 -58.72
CA MET A 440 10.11 -54.15 -58.91
C MET A 440 8.98 -54.42 -59.92
N THR A 441 7.91 -53.62 -59.89
CA THR A 441 6.80 -53.74 -60.83
C THR A 441 7.24 -53.42 -62.26
N LYS A 442 8.03 -52.35 -62.46
CA LYS A 442 8.61 -52.01 -63.76
C LYS A 442 9.56 -53.11 -64.30
N LYS A 443 10.42 -53.67 -63.44
CA LYS A 443 11.28 -54.82 -63.81
C LYS A 443 10.46 -56.03 -64.25
N LEU A 444 9.35 -56.28 -63.56
CA LEU A 444 8.43 -57.38 -63.85
C LEU A 444 7.71 -57.18 -65.20
N GLU A 445 7.34 -55.95 -65.52
CA GLU A 445 6.78 -55.60 -66.84
C GLU A 445 7.80 -55.77 -67.97
N ALA A 446 9.06 -55.36 -67.76
CA ALA A 446 10.14 -55.55 -68.72
C ALA A 446 10.41 -57.05 -68.99
N LEU A 447 10.61 -57.85 -67.93
CA LEU A 447 10.81 -59.30 -68.08
C LEU A 447 9.62 -60.00 -68.73
N ARG A 448 8.38 -59.54 -68.47
CA ARG A 448 7.19 -60.05 -69.17
C ARG A 448 7.18 -59.69 -70.65
N ALA A 449 7.70 -58.52 -71.03
CA ALA A 449 7.84 -58.15 -72.43
C ALA A 449 8.90 -59.02 -73.12
N ASP A 450 10.05 -59.25 -72.47
CA ASP A 450 11.13 -60.10 -73.01
C ASP A 450 10.73 -61.57 -73.12
N ALA A 451 9.97 -62.10 -72.15
CA ALA A 451 9.44 -63.46 -72.21
C ALA A 451 8.42 -63.65 -73.34
N ARG A 452 7.68 -62.61 -73.75
CA ARG A 452 6.81 -62.66 -74.93
C ARG A 452 7.61 -62.71 -76.23
N ASN A 453 8.86 -62.24 -76.22
CA ASN A 453 9.78 -62.29 -77.34
C ASN A 453 10.59 -63.61 -77.42
N GLY A 454 10.28 -64.61 -76.57
CA GLY A 454 10.85 -65.95 -76.66
C GLY A 454 12.06 -66.24 -75.75
N CYS A 455 12.46 -65.30 -74.89
CA CYS A 455 13.49 -65.57 -73.88
C CYS A 455 12.92 -66.32 -72.65
N GLY A 456 13.61 -67.36 -72.18
CA GLY A 456 13.17 -68.28 -71.12
C GLY A 456 13.21 -67.72 -69.68
N HIS A 457 12.58 -66.56 -69.41
CA HIS A 457 12.58 -65.91 -68.08
C HIS A 457 11.38 -66.26 -67.18
N GLN A 458 10.73 -67.42 -67.38
CA GLN A 458 9.52 -67.80 -66.62
C GLN A 458 9.76 -67.92 -65.10
N ASP A 459 10.92 -68.44 -64.70
CA ASP A 459 11.28 -68.62 -63.30
C ASP A 459 11.57 -67.28 -62.61
N GLU A 460 12.33 -66.39 -63.27
CA GLU A 460 12.62 -65.03 -62.79
C GLU A 460 11.34 -64.19 -62.65
N ILE A 461 10.38 -64.31 -63.58
CA ILE A 461 9.07 -63.65 -63.47
C ILE A 461 8.28 -64.20 -62.27
N SER A 462 8.36 -65.50 -62.02
CA SER A 462 7.62 -66.15 -60.93
C SER A 462 8.19 -65.77 -59.56
N GLU A 463 9.51 -65.65 -59.45
CA GLU A 463 10.21 -65.18 -58.25
C GLU A 463 9.92 -63.69 -58.00
N LEU A 464 10.07 -62.84 -59.00
CA LEU A 464 9.80 -61.40 -58.86
C LEU A 464 8.33 -61.10 -58.51
N LYS A 465 7.38 -61.93 -58.99
CA LYS A 465 5.96 -61.88 -58.57
C LYS A 465 5.76 -62.22 -57.09
N LYS A 466 6.57 -63.12 -56.51
CA LYS A 466 6.51 -63.42 -55.08
C LYS A 466 7.02 -62.25 -54.26
N ASP A 467 8.12 -61.63 -54.70
CA ASP A 467 8.72 -60.50 -53.99
C ASP A 467 7.86 -59.24 -54.03
N VAL A 468 7.26 -58.91 -55.18
CA VAL A 468 6.29 -57.80 -55.29
C VAL A 468 5.11 -58.01 -54.33
N ARG A 469 4.63 -59.26 -54.19
CA ARG A 469 3.55 -59.61 -53.25
C ARG A 469 4.01 -59.56 -51.79
N ALA A 470 5.26 -59.93 -51.50
CA ALA A 470 5.85 -59.80 -50.16
C ALA A 470 5.97 -58.32 -49.75
N LYS A 471 6.57 -57.48 -50.60
CA LYS A 471 6.68 -56.03 -50.39
C LYS A 471 5.32 -55.35 -50.28
N HIS A 472 4.33 -55.77 -51.06
CA HIS A 472 2.98 -55.25 -50.93
C HIS A 472 2.34 -55.58 -49.57
N ARG A 473 2.54 -56.80 -49.05
CA ARG A 473 2.06 -57.19 -47.71
C ARG A 473 2.73 -56.38 -46.60
N GLU A 474 4.02 -56.14 -46.69
CA GLU A 474 4.74 -55.27 -45.73
C GLU A 474 4.24 -53.83 -45.78
N LEU A 475 4.03 -53.27 -46.97
CA LEU A 475 3.48 -51.91 -47.11
C LEU A 475 2.06 -51.79 -46.54
N VAL A 476 1.25 -52.84 -46.67
CA VAL A 476 -0.08 -52.89 -46.03
C VAL A 476 0.03 -52.92 -44.50
N LYS A 477 1.00 -53.66 -43.94
CA LYS A 477 1.26 -53.68 -42.49
C LYS A 477 1.75 -52.33 -41.96
N LEU A 478 2.72 -51.69 -42.64
CA LEU A 478 3.22 -50.36 -42.26
C LEU A 478 2.11 -49.29 -42.32
N ARG A 479 1.26 -49.32 -43.35
CA ARG A 479 0.11 -48.41 -43.46
C ARG A 479 -0.96 -48.69 -42.39
N ALA A 480 -1.11 -49.94 -41.96
CA ALA A 480 -2.00 -50.27 -40.85
C ALA A 480 -1.47 -49.73 -39.51
N MET A 481 -0.14 -49.78 -39.30
CA MET A 481 0.52 -49.18 -38.13
C MET A 481 0.44 -47.64 -38.13
N GLU A 482 0.56 -47.00 -39.30
CA GLU A 482 0.38 -45.55 -39.47
C GLU A 482 -1.05 -45.11 -39.10
N ARG A 483 -2.06 -45.88 -39.50
CA ARG A 483 -3.49 -45.57 -39.24
C ARG A 483 -3.94 -45.87 -37.82
N SER A 484 -3.34 -46.85 -37.15
CA SER A 484 -3.74 -47.23 -35.80
C SER A 484 -3.14 -46.32 -34.73
N GLY A 485 -2.22 -45.41 -35.08
CA GLY A 485 -1.48 -44.58 -34.11
C GLY A 485 -0.68 -45.41 -33.09
N PHE A 486 -0.54 -46.71 -33.34
CA PHE A 486 0.05 -47.65 -32.40
C PHE A 486 1.55 -47.63 -32.62
N SER A 487 2.25 -46.80 -31.84
CA SER A 487 3.70 -46.94 -31.71
C SER A 487 3.99 -48.29 -31.06
N PRO A 488 4.73 -49.22 -31.69
CA PRO A 488 5.16 -50.46 -31.06
C PRO A 488 6.34 -50.13 -30.13
N ARG A 489 6.09 -49.31 -29.10
CA ARG A 489 7.10 -49.00 -28.08
C ARG A 489 6.81 -49.83 -26.85
N ASN A 490 7.58 -50.92 -26.73
CA ASN A 490 7.90 -51.69 -25.53
C ASN A 490 6.76 -51.93 -24.52
N GLY A 491 6.18 -53.13 -24.59
CA GLY A 491 5.45 -53.74 -23.48
C GLY A 491 6.38 -54.07 -22.31
N GLY A 492 6.79 -53.05 -21.56
CA GLY A 492 7.72 -53.21 -20.45
C GLY A 492 7.81 -51.98 -19.56
N SER A 493 6.71 -51.58 -18.92
CA SER A 493 6.77 -50.87 -17.63
C SER A 493 5.38 -50.82 -17.00
N ASN A 494 5.26 -51.47 -15.84
CA ASN A 494 4.16 -51.37 -14.91
C ASN A 494 3.84 -49.91 -14.57
N SER A 495 2.67 -49.42 -14.96
CA SER A 495 2.00 -48.33 -14.25
C SER A 495 0.50 -48.59 -14.26
N SER A 496 0.09 -49.46 -13.35
CA SER A 496 -1.28 -49.56 -12.86
C SER A 496 -1.62 -48.27 -12.11
N LEU A 497 -2.25 -47.30 -12.77
CA LEU A 497 -3.24 -46.39 -12.18
C LEU A 497 -3.70 -45.41 -13.27
N GLY A 498 -4.98 -45.44 -13.62
CA GLY A 498 -5.61 -44.33 -14.36
C GLY A 498 -6.39 -44.66 -15.63
N ALA A 499 -6.64 -45.93 -15.96
CA ALA A 499 -7.55 -46.28 -17.06
C ALA A 499 -8.99 -46.52 -16.54
N TYR A 500 -9.56 -45.51 -15.89
CA TYR A 500 -11.01 -45.42 -15.62
C TYR A 500 -11.43 -43.99 -15.93
N THR A 501 -11.70 -43.72 -17.20
CA THR A 501 -12.77 -42.85 -17.71
C THR A 501 -12.53 -42.66 -19.21
N GLN A 502 -13.64 -42.54 -19.96
CA GLN A 502 -13.71 -42.30 -21.41
C GLN A 502 -13.82 -43.55 -22.28
N GLY A 503 -14.80 -44.39 -21.97
CA GLY A 503 -15.72 -44.82 -23.03
C GLY A 503 -16.68 -43.67 -23.34
N LYS A 504 -16.43 -42.93 -24.43
CA LYS A 504 -17.46 -42.11 -25.08
C LYS A 504 -17.78 -42.74 -26.43
N PRO A 505 -19.04 -43.17 -26.67
CA PRO A 505 -19.43 -43.70 -27.96
C PRO A 505 -19.54 -42.57 -28.98
N TRP A 506 -19.12 -42.90 -30.18
CA TRP A 506 -19.23 -42.12 -31.39
C TRP A 506 -20.72 -42.06 -31.81
N PHE A 507 -21.34 -40.88 -31.84
CA PHE A 507 -22.59 -40.63 -32.57
C PHE A 507 -22.59 -39.22 -33.19
N PRO A 508 -23.30 -39.00 -34.31
CA PRO A 508 -23.12 -37.86 -35.18
C PRO A 508 -24.13 -36.72 -34.93
N SER A 509 -23.70 -35.51 -35.26
CA SER A 509 -24.43 -34.29 -35.62
C SER A 509 -25.97 -34.28 -35.48
N ALA A 510 -26.49 -33.42 -34.58
CA ALA A 510 -27.79 -32.77 -34.75
C ALA A 510 -27.86 -31.39 -34.04
N ARG A 511 -28.20 -30.39 -34.86
CA ARG A 511 -28.92 -29.11 -34.64
C ARG A 511 -29.10 -28.51 -33.22
N SER A 512 -28.72 -27.22 -33.16
CA SER A 512 -29.32 -26.08 -32.43
C SER A 512 -30.53 -26.33 -31.52
N VAL A 513 -30.48 -25.86 -30.26
CA VAL A 513 -31.55 -25.09 -29.56
C VAL A 513 -30.94 -24.38 -28.34
N THR A 514 -31.19 -23.06 -28.27
CA THR A 514 -31.15 -22.02 -27.21
C THR A 514 -30.56 -22.26 -25.80
N SER A 515 -29.92 -21.19 -25.30
CA SER A 515 -29.49 -20.88 -23.92
C SER A 515 -30.49 -21.24 -22.80
N PRO A 516 -29.98 -21.33 -21.56
CA PRO A 516 -30.54 -20.44 -20.54
C PRO A 516 -29.49 -19.72 -19.67
N ASN A 517 -29.85 -18.49 -19.30
CA ASN A 517 -29.29 -17.71 -18.19
C ASN A 517 -29.23 -18.54 -16.91
N THR A 518 -28.11 -18.45 -16.19
CA THR A 518 -28.08 -18.67 -14.75
C THR A 518 -27.35 -17.52 -14.09
N ASP A 519 -28.14 -16.72 -13.37
CA ASP A 519 -27.67 -15.67 -12.46
C ASP A 519 -26.83 -16.30 -11.35
N PHE A 520 -25.54 -15.96 -11.31
CA PHE A 520 -24.63 -16.34 -10.24
C PHE A 520 -24.66 -15.24 -9.18
N ASN A 521 -25.32 -15.51 -8.05
CA ASN A 521 -25.39 -14.61 -6.89
C ASN A 521 -24.24 -14.91 -5.90
N PRO A 522 -23.27 -14.01 -5.71
CA PRO A 522 -22.07 -14.28 -4.89
C PRO A 522 -22.30 -14.22 -3.36
N ASN A 523 -23.50 -13.89 -2.86
CA ASN A 523 -23.73 -13.68 -1.43
C ASN A 523 -24.06 -14.93 -0.58
N LYS A 524 -23.89 -16.16 -1.09
CA LYS A 524 -24.22 -17.40 -0.36
C LYS A 524 -23.04 -18.27 0.11
N VAL A 525 -21.80 -17.81 -0.04
CA VAL A 525 -20.62 -18.65 0.29
C VAL A 525 -20.07 -18.43 1.72
N PHE A 526 -20.57 -17.44 2.48
CA PHE A 526 -19.97 -17.08 3.78
C PHE A 526 -20.61 -17.67 5.05
N GLU A 527 -21.63 -18.53 4.97
CA GLU A 527 -22.31 -19.04 6.17
C GLU A 527 -21.76 -20.35 6.76
N HIS A 528 -20.70 -20.96 6.20
CA HIS A 528 -20.26 -22.30 6.62
C HIS A 528 -18.89 -22.42 7.29
N LEU A 529 -18.25 -21.32 7.72
CA LEU A 529 -16.87 -21.37 8.29
C LEU A 529 -16.68 -20.92 9.75
N TYR A 530 -17.75 -20.87 10.57
CA TYR A 530 -17.61 -20.59 12.01
C TYR A 530 -18.43 -21.54 12.91
N LYS A 531 -18.08 -22.82 12.90
CA LYS A 531 -18.37 -23.84 13.93
C LYS A 531 -17.26 -24.89 13.76
N THR A 532 -16.36 -25.25 14.67
CA THR A 532 -16.28 -25.28 16.13
C THR A 532 -14.85 -25.75 16.43
N GLU A 533 -14.15 -25.17 17.41
CA GLU A 533 -13.21 -25.94 18.25
C GLU A 533 -12.86 -25.15 19.51
N THR A 534 -13.55 -25.51 20.59
CA THR A 534 -13.20 -25.17 21.97
C THR A 534 -12.16 -26.16 22.45
N VAL A 535 -10.95 -25.68 22.79
CA VAL A 535 -9.99 -26.43 23.63
C VAL A 535 -9.63 -25.57 24.84
N SER A 536 -10.26 -25.93 25.97
CA SER A 536 -9.71 -26.03 27.31
C SER A 536 -8.54 -25.11 27.71
N SER A 537 -8.84 -24.10 28.54
CA SER A 537 -7.88 -23.61 29.54
C SER A 537 -8.59 -23.39 30.88
N ARG A 538 -8.37 -24.32 31.82
CA ARG A 538 -8.59 -24.12 33.25
C ARG A 538 -7.62 -23.06 33.74
N TYR A 539 -8.10 -21.94 34.28
CA TYR A 539 -7.56 -21.35 35.50
C TYR A 539 -8.65 -20.51 36.16
N LYS A 540 -9.12 -21.00 37.30
CA LYS A 540 -9.97 -20.25 38.22
C LYS A 540 -9.12 -19.16 38.88
N LYS A 541 -9.55 -17.90 38.79
CA LYS A 541 -9.32 -16.93 39.87
C LYS A 541 -10.49 -15.96 39.95
N THR A 542 -11.22 -16.10 41.04
CA THR A 542 -12.35 -15.31 41.48
C THR A 542 -11.93 -13.89 41.81
N VAL A 543 -12.54 -12.89 41.16
CA VAL A 543 -12.67 -11.53 41.70
C VAL A 543 -14.12 -11.12 41.51
N ARG A 544 -14.82 -10.93 42.65
CA ARG A 544 -16.17 -10.36 42.71
C ARG A 544 -16.11 -8.86 42.45
N PRO A 545 -16.98 -8.28 41.61
CA PRO A 545 -17.43 -6.91 41.77
C PRO A 545 -18.77 -6.89 42.52
N LYS A 546 -18.89 -5.92 43.44
CA LYS A 546 -20.11 -5.62 44.18
C LYS A 546 -21.19 -5.12 43.23
N LYS A 547 -22.41 -5.63 43.41
CA LYS A 547 -23.66 -5.07 42.89
C LYS A 547 -23.86 -3.68 43.49
N GLU A 548 -23.95 -2.66 42.66
CA GLU A 548 -24.66 -1.43 43.00
C GLU A 548 -26.00 -1.42 42.26
N HIS A 549 -27.04 -1.13 43.03
CA HIS A 549 -28.41 -0.90 42.60
C HIS A 549 -28.52 0.49 41.99
N SER A 550 -29.09 0.60 40.79
CA SER A 550 -29.81 1.80 40.38
C SER A 550 -30.88 1.44 39.36
N ASP A 551 -32.10 1.85 39.66
CA ASP A 551 -33.35 1.61 38.94
C ASP A 551 -33.36 2.09 37.49
N PRO A 552 -34.15 1.47 36.59
CA PRO A 552 -34.46 2.03 35.28
C PRO A 552 -35.85 2.66 35.27
N THR A 553 -35.94 3.99 35.38
CA THR A 553 -37.10 4.75 34.91
C THR A 553 -36.97 4.96 33.41
N GLY A 554 -37.47 3.98 32.64
CA GLY A 554 -37.60 4.09 31.19
C GLY A 554 -38.72 5.06 30.81
N MET A 555 -38.36 6.27 30.38
CA MET A 555 -39.24 7.11 29.56
C MET A 555 -39.05 6.74 28.09
N ASN A 556 -40.04 6.06 27.52
CA ASN A 556 -40.18 5.87 26.07
C ASN A 556 -40.57 7.20 25.42
N ILE A 557 -39.65 7.82 24.69
CA ILE A 557 -39.97 8.91 23.76
C ILE A 557 -40.05 8.27 22.37
N SER A 558 -41.28 8.01 21.92
CA SER A 558 -41.60 7.64 20.54
C SER A 558 -41.51 8.88 19.64
N LEU A 559 -40.41 9.01 18.89
CA LEU A 559 -40.29 9.99 17.81
C LEU A 559 -40.96 9.46 16.55
N SER A 560 -42.15 9.98 16.26
CA SER A 560 -42.85 9.80 14.99
C SER A 560 -42.23 10.73 13.95
N LEU A 561 -41.48 10.15 13.00
CA LEU A 561 -40.97 10.85 11.83
C LEU A 561 -42.13 11.04 10.82
N LYS A 562 -42.72 12.23 10.82
CA LYS A 562 -43.49 12.73 9.67
C LYS A 562 -42.52 13.27 8.63
N SER A 563 -42.45 12.60 7.48
CA SER A 563 -41.82 13.11 6.27
C SER A 563 -42.56 14.37 5.77
N PRO A 564 -41.86 15.45 5.40
CA PRO A 564 -42.51 16.57 4.74
C PRO A 564 -42.75 16.25 3.26
N SER A 565 -43.98 16.51 2.84
CA SER A 565 -44.46 16.48 1.47
C SER A 565 -43.71 17.49 0.60
N THR A 566 -43.30 17.03 -0.58
CA THR A 566 -42.91 17.88 -1.69
C THR A 566 -44.14 18.63 -2.19
N ASP A 567 -44.22 19.92 -1.90
CA ASP A 567 -45.09 20.82 -2.66
C ASP A 567 -44.27 21.99 -3.20
N SER A 568 -44.47 22.17 -4.51
CA SER A 568 -43.98 23.18 -5.40
C SER A 568 -43.98 24.60 -4.84
N MET A 569 -42.92 25.36 -5.13
CA MET A 569 -43.10 26.74 -5.60
C MET A 569 -42.15 27.03 -6.76
N ASN A 570 -42.78 27.36 -7.89
CA ASN A 570 -42.19 28.19 -8.93
C ASN A 570 -41.80 29.54 -8.34
N LEU A 571 -40.57 29.99 -8.62
CA LEU A 571 -40.21 31.36 -8.95
C LEU A 571 -38.88 31.35 -9.71
#